data_AF-A0A9D9X8B0-F1
#
_entry.id   AF-A0A9D9X8B0-F1
#
_cell.length_a   1.000
_cell.length_b   1.000
_cell.length_c   1.000
_cell.angle_alpha   90.00
_cell.angle_beta   90.00
_cell.angle_gamma   90.00
#
_symmetry.space_group_name_H-M   'P 1'
#
loop_
_entity.id
_entity.type
_entity.pdbx_description
1 polymer ?
#
loop_
_entity_poly.entity_id
_entity_poly.type
_entity_poly.pdbx_seq_one_letter_code
_entity_poly.pdbx_strand_id
1 'polypeptide(L)'
;MSFNLDNYQPTDIDNTEALVQWLRETRIDEIECLLPDVNGMMRGKIVPCADFIQSLDTDGLRVPETVLIQSVTGESEYYTKVAAEIDLDIYVIPDVRTARIVPWTAFPTAQIICDARNKQGEMVPFAPRTVLKRVLAAYAERGLKPIVAPEKEFYLVEKNIDPDIPLSVPVGMSGRREAGRQAYGIEAANEYDAVVNQIYDYCEACSISIGTMG
;
A
#
# COMPACT_ATOMS: atom_id res chain seq x y z
N MET A 1 -2.25 -0.24 -29.63
CA MET A 1 -2.56 1.19 -29.41
C MET A 1 -1.38 1.71 -28.60
N SER A 2 -0.49 2.50 -29.20
CA SER A 2 0.74 2.96 -28.55
C SER A 2 0.42 4.06 -27.55
N PHE A 3 0.57 3.75 -26.25
CA PHE A 3 0.41 4.71 -25.16
C PHE A 3 1.58 5.69 -25.13
N ASN A 4 1.26 6.98 -25.06
CA ASN A 4 2.23 8.07 -24.94
C ASN A 4 2.57 8.28 -23.45
N LEU A 5 3.86 8.18 -23.12
CA LEU A 5 4.41 8.35 -21.77
C LEU A 5 4.37 9.81 -21.27
N ASP A 6 4.01 10.77 -22.11
CA ASP A 6 3.87 12.19 -21.73
C ASP A 6 2.60 12.49 -20.90
N ASN A 7 1.71 11.51 -20.73
CA ASN A 7 0.42 11.66 -20.02
C ASN A 7 0.45 11.05 -18.60
N TYR A 8 1.47 11.34 -17.81
CA TYR A 8 1.37 11.11 -16.35
C TYR A 8 0.33 12.07 -15.77
N GLN A 9 -0.88 11.58 -15.51
CA GLN A 9 -1.84 12.26 -14.64
C GLN A 9 -1.90 11.44 -13.35
N PRO A 10 -1.53 12.01 -12.19
CA PRO A 10 -2.04 11.51 -10.91
C PRO A 10 -3.55 11.33 -11.06
N THR A 11 -4.15 10.33 -10.40
CA THR A 11 -5.61 10.32 -10.21
C THR A 11 -6.05 11.74 -9.88
N ASP A 12 -6.92 12.36 -10.68
CA ASP A 12 -7.36 13.77 -10.60
C ASP A 12 -8.05 14.14 -9.27
N ILE A 13 -7.89 13.29 -8.26
CA ILE A 13 -8.35 13.38 -6.89
C ILE A 13 -7.35 14.23 -6.10
N ASP A 14 -7.54 15.54 -6.13
CA ASP A 14 -6.76 16.49 -5.33
C ASP A 14 -7.48 16.95 -4.04
N ASN A 15 -8.79 16.67 -3.94
CA ASN A 15 -9.64 17.10 -2.84
C ASN A 15 -10.74 16.06 -2.51
N THR A 16 -11.45 16.32 -1.41
CA THR A 16 -12.49 15.43 -0.88
C THR A 16 -13.69 15.28 -1.83
N GLU A 17 -14.13 16.35 -2.49
CA GLU A 17 -15.26 16.31 -3.42
C GLU A 17 -14.94 15.43 -4.64
N ALA A 18 -13.74 15.59 -5.20
CA ALA A 18 -13.22 14.77 -6.28
C ALA A 18 -13.12 13.30 -5.88
N LEU A 19 -12.69 13.01 -4.65
CA LEU A 19 -12.65 11.63 -4.12
C LEU A 19 -14.06 11.02 -4.07
N VAL A 20 -15.02 11.75 -3.50
CA VAL A 20 -16.41 11.28 -3.37
C VAL A 20 -17.05 11.04 -4.73
N GLN A 21 -16.81 11.94 -5.70
CA GLN A 21 -17.27 11.75 -7.07
C GLN A 21 -16.65 10.49 -7.68
N TRP A 22 -15.32 10.35 -7.59
CA TRP A 22 -14.61 9.19 -8.13
C TRP A 22 -15.11 7.87 -7.54
N LEU A 23 -15.30 7.79 -6.22
CA LEU A 23 -15.83 6.60 -5.54
C LEU A 23 -17.21 6.19 -6.06
N ARG A 24 -18.08 7.16 -6.34
CA ARG A 24 -19.43 6.93 -6.88
C ARG A 24 -19.40 6.47 -8.33
N GLU A 25 -18.58 7.12 -9.16
CA GLU A 25 -18.43 6.78 -10.58
C GLU A 25 -17.83 5.39 -10.79
N THR A 26 -16.84 5.03 -9.97
CA THR A 26 -16.21 3.71 -9.99
C THR A 26 -17.04 2.63 -9.30
N ARG A 27 -18.15 3.02 -8.63
CA ARG A 27 -19.08 2.12 -7.91
C ARG A 27 -18.38 1.28 -6.85
N ILE A 28 -17.58 1.92 -6.02
CA ILE A 28 -16.86 1.27 -4.92
C ILE A 28 -17.83 0.93 -3.79
N ASP A 29 -17.74 -0.31 -3.31
CA ASP A 29 -18.54 -0.82 -2.21
C ASP A 29 -17.77 -0.73 -0.88
N GLU A 30 -16.46 -0.97 -0.91
CA GLU A 30 -15.59 -1.01 0.27
C GLU A 30 -14.32 -0.18 0.11
N ILE A 31 -13.84 0.38 1.22
CA ILE A 31 -12.62 1.18 1.27
C ILE A 31 -11.67 0.63 2.33
N GLU A 32 -10.47 0.26 1.90
CA GLU A 32 -9.35 -0.10 2.75
C GLU A 32 -8.58 1.17 3.14
N CYS A 33 -8.75 1.62 4.39
CA CYS A 33 -8.02 2.74 4.96
C CYS A 33 -6.70 2.23 5.54
N LEU A 34 -5.60 2.48 4.84
CA LEU A 34 -4.27 1.92 5.11
C LEU A 34 -3.43 2.88 5.96
N LEU A 35 -2.92 2.39 7.08
CA LEU A 35 -2.02 3.08 7.98
C LEU A 35 -0.72 2.26 8.11
N PRO A 36 0.41 2.71 7.56
CA PRO A 36 1.67 1.98 7.69
C PRO A 36 2.19 2.03 9.13
N ASP A 37 2.55 0.89 9.69
CA ASP A 37 3.19 0.79 11.01
C ASP A 37 4.73 0.92 10.92
N VAL A 38 5.40 0.97 12.07
CA VAL A 38 6.87 1.13 12.13
C VAL A 38 7.67 -0.04 11.52
N ASN A 39 7.04 -1.21 11.36
CA ASN A 39 7.63 -2.38 10.72
C ASN A 39 7.39 -2.38 9.20
N GLY A 40 6.66 -1.39 8.67
CA GLY A 40 6.28 -1.31 7.26
C GLY A 40 5.08 -2.20 6.90
N MET A 41 4.37 -2.76 7.87
CA MET A 41 3.13 -3.50 7.62
C MET A 41 1.97 -2.52 7.48
N MET A 42 1.07 -2.80 6.53
CA MET A 42 -0.15 -2.02 6.37
C MET A 42 -1.16 -2.46 7.43
N ARG A 43 -1.60 -1.50 8.25
CA ARG A 43 -2.66 -1.66 9.26
C ARG A 43 -3.86 -0.78 8.88
N GLY A 44 -4.92 -0.81 9.66
CA GLY A 44 -6.03 0.14 9.51
C GLY A 44 -7.39 -0.54 9.52
N LYS A 45 -8.31 -0.08 8.66
CA LYS A 45 -9.71 -0.49 8.71
C LYS A 45 -10.30 -0.61 7.31
N ILE A 46 -11.08 -1.67 7.11
CA ILE A 46 -11.96 -1.81 5.93
C ILE A 46 -13.34 -1.30 6.34
N VAL A 47 -13.91 -0.40 5.54
CA VAL A 47 -15.21 0.22 5.82
C VAL A 47 -16.09 0.25 4.56
N PRO A 48 -17.42 0.14 4.70
CA PRO A 48 -18.33 0.40 3.59
C PRO A 48 -18.13 1.81 3.03
N CYS A 49 -18.22 1.97 1.71
CA CYS A 49 -17.99 3.26 1.04
C CYS A 49 -18.94 4.37 1.56
N ALA A 50 -20.20 4.02 1.88
CA ALA A 50 -21.16 4.97 2.45
C ALA A 50 -20.71 5.51 3.81
N ASP A 51 -20.28 4.61 4.70
CA ASP A 51 -19.79 4.95 6.04
C ASP A 51 -18.49 5.76 5.96
N PHE A 52 -17.60 5.42 5.02
CA PHE A 52 -16.39 6.21 4.76
C PHE A 52 -16.73 7.64 4.35
N ILE A 53 -17.63 7.84 3.38
CA ILE A 53 -18.03 9.18 2.93
C ILE A 53 -18.61 9.97 4.10
N GLN A 54 -19.48 9.36 4.90
CA GLN A 54 -20.02 10.00 6.11
C GLN A 54 -18.92 10.35 7.13
N SER A 55 -17.88 9.51 7.25
CA SER A 55 -16.75 9.77 8.15
C SER A 55 -15.94 11.02 7.77
N LEU A 56 -15.94 11.42 6.49
CA LEU A 56 -15.22 12.61 6.01
C LEU A 56 -15.81 13.92 6.56
N ASP A 57 -17.11 13.92 6.85
CA ASP A 57 -17.85 15.10 7.34
C ASP A 57 -18.05 15.09 8.88
N THR A 58 -17.58 14.06 9.58
CA THR A 58 -17.85 13.84 11.00
C THR A 58 -16.55 13.71 11.81
N ASP A 59 -16.57 12.90 12.88
CA ASP A 59 -15.45 12.63 13.77
C ASP A 59 -14.32 11.80 13.12
N GLY A 60 -14.42 11.46 11.83
CA GLY A 60 -13.44 10.63 11.13
C GLY A 60 -13.39 9.18 11.59
N LEU A 61 -12.48 8.42 10.99
CA LEU A 61 -12.21 7.04 11.40
C LEU A 61 -11.19 7.04 12.55
N ARG A 62 -11.33 6.05 13.46
CA ARG A 62 -10.41 5.88 14.60
C ARG A 62 -9.87 4.46 14.66
N VAL A 63 -8.64 4.35 15.14
CA VAL A 63 -7.96 3.08 15.47
C VAL A 63 -7.16 3.27 16.77
N PRO A 64 -6.85 2.19 17.50
CA PRO A 64 -5.93 2.27 18.64
C PRO A 64 -4.52 2.69 18.18
N GLU A 65 -3.80 3.48 18.97
CA GLU A 65 -2.42 3.90 18.66
C GLU A 65 -1.47 2.69 18.54
N THR A 66 -1.73 1.63 19.31
CA THR A 66 -0.92 0.40 19.33
C THR A 66 -0.77 -0.26 17.96
N VAL A 67 -1.71 -0.06 17.03
CA VAL A 67 -1.58 -0.62 15.66
C VAL A 67 -0.33 -0.12 14.95
N LEU A 68 0.19 1.06 15.30
CA LEU A 68 1.41 1.62 14.70
C LEU A 68 2.70 0.98 15.21
N ILE A 69 2.66 0.24 16.32
CA ILE A 69 3.84 -0.34 16.98
C ILE A 69 3.72 -1.85 17.22
N GLN A 70 2.66 -2.48 16.73
CA GLN A 70 2.46 -3.92 16.87
C GLN A 70 3.63 -4.69 16.22
N SER A 71 4.19 -5.64 16.94
CA SER A 71 5.29 -6.47 16.46
C SER A 71 4.88 -7.31 15.25
N VAL A 72 5.88 -7.82 14.53
CA VAL A 72 5.68 -8.76 13.42
C VAL A 72 4.99 -10.06 13.86
N THR A 73 5.15 -10.46 15.12
CA THR A 73 4.48 -11.63 15.71
C THR A 73 3.08 -11.31 16.25
N GLY A 74 2.64 -10.05 16.16
CA GLY A 74 1.33 -9.61 16.65
C GLY A 74 1.31 -9.18 18.12
N GLU A 75 2.44 -9.31 18.82
CA GLU A 75 2.58 -8.86 20.20
C GLU A 75 2.65 -7.33 20.25
N SER A 76 1.96 -6.73 21.22
CA SER A 76 2.02 -5.29 21.45
C SER A 76 2.75 -5.05 22.77
N GLU A 77 3.95 -4.50 22.68
CA GLU A 77 4.66 -4.04 23.88
C GLU A 77 4.16 -2.64 24.26
N TYR A 78 3.44 -2.55 25.38
CA TYR A 78 2.97 -1.28 25.95
C TYR A 78 4.10 -0.45 26.59
N TYR A 79 5.32 -0.97 26.61
CA TYR A 79 6.50 -0.36 27.24
C TYR A 79 7.49 0.20 26.21
N THR A 80 7.00 1.03 25.30
CA THR A 80 7.89 1.82 24.43
C THR A 80 8.04 3.23 25.00
N LYS A 81 9.21 3.85 24.86
CA LYS A 81 9.41 5.29 25.21
C LYS A 81 8.71 6.25 24.22
N VAL A 82 7.90 5.71 23.31
CA VAL A 82 7.50 6.37 22.07
C VAL A 82 5.98 6.41 21.92
N ALA A 83 5.28 5.33 22.28
CA ALA A 83 3.82 5.30 22.39
C ALA A 83 3.35 5.61 23.81
N ALA A 84 2.08 5.98 23.96
CA ALA A 84 1.50 6.24 25.27
C ALA A 84 1.37 4.94 26.10
N GLU A 85 1.51 5.06 27.43
CA GLU A 85 1.37 3.93 28.37
C GLU A 85 -0.07 3.39 28.44
N ILE A 86 -1.04 4.19 27.99
CA ILE A 86 -2.44 3.82 27.80
C ILE A 86 -2.71 3.85 26.29
N ASP A 87 -3.30 2.78 25.76
CA ASP A 87 -3.68 2.72 24.34
C ASP A 87 -4.80 3.74 24.05
N LEU A 88 -4.42 4.84 23.40
CA LEU A 88 -5.33 5.93 23.06
C LEU A 88 -5.79 5.78 21.63
N ASP A 89 -7.09 6.04 21.39
CA ASP A 89 -7.59 6.19 20.03
C ASP A 89 -6.90 7.35 19.31
N ILE A 90 -6.45 7.07 18.10
CA ILE A 90 -5.96 8.03 17.11
C ILE A 90 -6.94 8.14 15.94
N TYR A 91 -6.93 9.30 15.29
CA TYR A 91 -7.73 9.59 14.11
C TYR A 91 -6.96 9.21 12.85
N VAL A 92 -7.66 8.55 11.93
CA VAL A 92 -7.18 8.09 10.63
C VAL A 92 -7.64 9.08 9.58
N ILE A 93 -6.70 9.83 9.01
CA ILE A 93 -6.97 10.94 8.08
C ILE A 93 -6.57 10.52 6.65
N PRO A 94 -7.52 10.33 5.73
CA PRO A 94 -7.20 9.88 4.38
C PRO A 94 -6.41 10.93 3.57
N ASP A 95 -5.34 10.49 2.88
CA ASP A 95 -4.68 11.28 1.83
C ASP A 95 -5.34 10.96 0.48
N VAL A 96 -6.30 11.80 0.09
CA VAL A 96 -7.18 11.59 -1.08
C VAL A 96 -6.43 11.29 -2.38
N ARG A 97 -5.22 11.83 -2.54
CA ARG A 97 -4.37 11.66 -3.72
C ARG A 97 -3.80 10.24 -3.86
N THR A 98 -3.86 9.47 -2.79
CA THR A 98 -3.37 8.09 -2.74
C THR A 98 -4.47 7.06 -3.00
N ALA A 99 -5.72 7.49 -3.21
CA ALA A 99 -6.83 6.59 -3.50
C ALA A 99 -6.55 5.80 -4.79
N ARG A 100 -6.69 4.48 -4.74
CA ARG A 100 -6.52 3.55 -5.88
C ARG A 100 -7.55 2.45 -5.82
N ILE A 101 -7.94 1.90 -6.98
CA ILE A 101 -8.72 0.65 -7.02
C ILE A 101 -7.86 -0.52 -6.56
N VAL A 102 -8.51 -1.56 -6.04
CA VAL A 102 -7.90 -2.84 -5.70
C VAL A 102 -8.36 -3.88 -6.73
N PRO A 103 -7.55 -4.20 -7.77
CA PRO A 103 -8.05 -4.94 -8.94
C PRO A 103 -8.23 -6.45 -8.71
N TRP A 104 -7.75 -6.99 -7.58
CA TRP A 104 -7.79 -8.42 -7.26
C TRP A 104 -8.92 -8.82 -6.31
N THR A 105 -9.75 -7.89 -5.83
CA THR A 105 -10.86 -8.19 -4.93
C THR A 105 -12.09 -8.67 -5.68
N ALA A 106 -12.89 -9.52 -5.04
CA ALA A 106 -14.16 -10.00 -5.61
C ALA A 106 -15.25 -8.93 -5.63
N PHE A 107 -15.14 -7.92 -4.77
CA PHE A 107 -16.03 -6.78 -4.68
C PHE A 107 -15.30 -5.51 -5.15
N PRO A 108 -16.00 -4.51 -5.70
CA PRO A 108 -15.43 -3.21 -6.00
C PRO A 108 -14.83 -2.55 -4.75
N THR A 109 -13.50 -2.57 -4.64
CA THR A 109 -12.78 -2.07 -3.47
C THR A 109 -11.79 -0.99 -3.88
N ALA A 110 -11.69 0.08 -3.09
CA ALA A 110 -10.63 1.06 -3.17
C ALA A 110 -9.74 0.98 -1.95
N GLN A 111 -8.47 1.35 -2.09
CA GLN A 111 -7.54 1.54 -0.98
C GLN A 111 -7.10 3.00 -0.93
N ILE A 112 -6.87 3.50 0.28
CA ILE A 112 -6.40 4.87 0.51
C ILE A 112 -5.41 4.88 1.67
N ILE A 113 -4.27 5.56 1.48
CA ILE A 113 -3.29 5.69 2.53
C ILE A 113 -3.69 6.85 3.45
N CYS A 114 -3.63 6.61 4.75
CA CYS A 114 -4.03 7.54 5.78
C CYS A 114 -2.86 7.99 6.64
N ASP A 115 -2.98 9.20 7.17
CA ASP A 115 -2.16 9.73 8.25
C ASP A 115 -2.80 9.47 9.62
N ALA A 116 -2.00 9.55 10.69
CA ALA A 116 -2.47 9.42 12.06
C ALA A 116 -2.40 10.76 12.80
N ARG A 117 -3.49 11.13 13.50
CA ARG A 117 -3.54 12.27 14.42
C ARG A 117 -3.97 11.88 15.82
N ASN A 118 -3.41 12.53 16.84
CA ASN A 118 -3.86 12.38 18.22
C ASN A 118 -5.17 13.16 18.48
N LYS A 119 -5.70 13.06 19.70
CA LYS A 119 -6.92 13.76 20.11
C LYS A 119 -6.80 15.29 20.13
N GLN A 120 -5.58 15.80 20.17
CA GLN A 120 -5.27 17.22 20.09
C GLN A 120 -5.19 17.73 18.64
N GLY A 121 -5.37 16.85 17.65
CA GLY A 121 -5.30 17.18 16.22
C GLY A 121 -3.88 17.22 15.67
N GLU A 122 -2.88 16.87 16.47
CA GLU A 122 -1.47 16.85 16.06
C GLU A 122 -1.12 15.52 15.40
N MET A 123 -0.16 15.54 14.47
CA MET A 123 0.32 14.33 13.82
C MET A 123 1.03 13.42 14.82
N VAL A 124 0.73 12.11 14.78
CA VAL A 124 1.44 11.13 15.62
C VAL A 124 2.92 11.11 15.22
N PRO A 125 3.86 11.42 16.14
CA PRO A 125 5.22 11.81 15.78
C PRO A 125 6.08 10.65 15.28
N PHE A 126 5.75 9.41 15.64
CA PHE A 126 6.48 8.21 15.23
C PHE A 126 5.81 7.46 14.08
N ALA A 127 4.61 7.88 13.64
CA ALA A 127 3.97 7.29 12.48
C ALA A 127 4.85 7.49 11.23
N PRO A 128 5.11 6.43 10.42
CA PRO A 128 6.04 6.49 9.28
C PRO A 128 5.77 7.66 8.31
N ARG A 129 4.50 7.96 8.03
CA ARG A 129 4.13 9.08 7.15
C ARG A 129 4.43 10.44 7.76
N THR A 130 4.28 10.60 9.08
CA THR A 130 4.70 11.81 9.79
C THR A 130 6.22 11.98 9.70
N VAL A 131 6.97 10.90 9.89
CA VAL A 131 8.43 10.90 9.73
C VAL A 131 8.81 11.31 8.31
N LEU A 132 8.21 10.70 7.29
CA LEU A 132 8.45 11.02 5.88
C LEU A 132 8.19 12.50 5.57
N LYS A 133 7.07 13.06 6.03
CA LYS A 133 6.75 14.48 5.84
C LYS A 133 7.81 15.41 6.43
N ARG A 134 8.36 15.09 7.62
CA ARG A 134 9.46 15.86 8.22
C ARG A 134 10.75 15.77 7.40
N VAL A 135 11.08 14.58 6.89
CA VAL A 135 12.24 14.40 6.00
C VAL A 135 12.08 15.21 4.72
N LEU A 136 10.90 15.17 4.09
CA LEU A 136 10.60 15.96 2.89
C LEU A 136 10.67 17.47 3.16
N ALA A 137 10.17 17.93 4.30
CA ALA A 137 10.29 19.34 4.71
C ALA A 137 11.76 19.77 4.86
N ALA A 138 12.61 18.93 5.46
CA ALA A 138 14.04 19.22 5.60
C ALA A 138 14.77 19.30 4.24
N TYR A 139 14.36 18.52 3.23
CA TYR A 139 14.86 18.70 1.86
C TYR A 139 14.37 20.02 1.25
N ALA A 140 13.08 20.34 1.41
CA ALA A 140 12.48 21.57 0.87
C ALA A 140 13.11 22.85 1.46
N GLU A 141 13.45 22.87 2.75
CA GLU A 141 14.18 23.98 3.40
C GLU A 141 15.54 24.26 2.75
N ARG A 142 16.14 23.25 2.12
CA ARG A 142 17.41 23.35 1.39
C ARG A 142 17.21 23.60 -0.11
N GLY A 143 15.97 23.80 -0.56
CA GLY A 143 15.63 23.91 -1.98
C GLY A 143 15.84 22.62 -2.77
N LEU A 144 15.89 21.46 -2.11
CA LEU A 144 16.12 20.17 -2.74
C LEU A 144 14.79 19.42 -2.94
N LYS A 145 14.69 18.69 -4.06
CA LYS A 145 13.59 17.77 -4.35
C LYS A 145 14.14 16.34 -4.44
N PRO A 146 13.94 15.50 -3.41
CA PRO A 146 14.43 14.12 -3.45
C PRO A 146 13.64 13.31 -4.49
N ILE A 147 14.35 12.52 -5.28
CA ILE A 147 13.78 11.57 -6.25
C ILE A 147 14.20 10.18 -5.82
N VAL A 148 13.24 9.26 -5.68
CA VAL A 148 13.48 7.88 -5.25
C VAL A 148 12.84 6.95 -6.28
N ALA A 149 13.59 5.96 -6.73
CA ALA A 149 13.14 4.88 -7.60
C ALA A 149 13.57 3.55 -6.96
N PRO A 150 12.72 2.93 -6.12
CA PRO A 150 13.06 1.66 -5.49
C PRO A 150 12.90 0.51 -6.50
N GLU A 151 13.88 -0.39 -6.55
CA GLU A 151 13.79 -1.67 -7.26
C GLU A 151 13.36 -2.75 -6.25
N LYS A 152 12.32 -3.51 -6.59
CA LYS A 152 11.77 -4.56 -5.73
C LYS A 152 11.93 -5.91 -6.41
N GLU A 153 12.80 -6.74 -5.84
CA GLU A 153 13.00 -8.12 -6.23
C GLU A 153 12.12 -9.02 -5.34
N PHE A 154 11.57 -10.08 -5.92
CA PHE A 154 10.77 -11.07 -5.21
C PHE A 154 11.03 -12.47 -5.78
N TYR A 155 10.64 -13.49 -5.02
CA TYR A 155 10.75 -14.88 -5.42
C TYR A 155 9.37 -15.48 -5.64
N LEU A 156 9.18 -16.20 -6.74
CA LEU A 156 8.01 -17.05 -6.94
C LEU A 156 8.29 -18.42 -6.34
N VAL A 157 7.43 -18.86 -5.43
CA VAL A 157 7.51 -20.17 -4.77
C VAL A 157 6.21 -20.92 -4.96
N GLU A 158 6.29 -22.24 -4.98
CA GLU A 158 5.10 -23.08 -4.92
C GLU A 158 4.38 -22.85 -3.59
N LYS A 159 3.06 -23.07 -3.60
CA LYS A 159 2.25 -23.05 -2.39
C LYS A 159 2.82 -24.02 -1.36
N ASN A 160 3.37 -23.47 -0.28
CA ASN A 160 3.84 -24.24 0.85
C ASN A 160 2.74 -24.29 1.93
N ILE A 161 2.26 -25.49 2.23
CA ILE A 161 1.24 -25.74 3.27
C ILE A 161 1.85 -26.20 4.60
N ASP A 162 3.14 -26.55 4.60
CA ASP A 162 3.86 -27.05 5.77
C ASP A 162 5.11 -26.18 5.99
N PRO A 163 5.13 -25.33 7.02
CA PRO A 163 6.26 -24.42 7.27
C PRO A 163 7.56 -25.16 7.58
N ASP A 164 7.51 -26.45 7.93
CA ASP A 164 8.70 -27.25 8.21
C ASP A 164 9.38 -27.79 6.93
N ILE A 165 8.72 -27.65 5.77
CA ILE A 165 9.24 -28.08 4.47
C ILE A 165 9.92 -26.92 3.73
N PRO A 166 11.10 -27.13 3.12
CA PRO A 166 11.75 -26.10 2.30
C PRO A 166 10.89 -25.63 1.12
N LEU A 167 10.99 -24.34 0.80
CA LEU A 167 10.32 -23.75 -0.36
C LEU A 167 10.83 -24.37 -1.67
N SER A 168 9.89 -24.70 -2.56
CA SER A 168 10.14 -25.25 -3.89
C SER A 168 9.78 -24.23 -4.97
N VAL A 169 10.44 -24.31 -6.13
CA VAL A 169 10.10 -23.49 -7.31
C VAL A 169 8.77 -23.95 -7.90
N PRO A 170 7.88 -23.03 -8.33
CA PRO A 170 6.61 -23.42 -8.96
C PRO A 170 6.83 -24.14 -10.29
N VAL A 171 5.78 -24.79 -10.78
CA VAL A 171 5.78 -25.38 -12.13
C VAL A 171 5.51 -24.27 -13.15
N GLY A 172 6.39 -24.13 -14.14
CA GLY A 172 6.26 -23.15 -15.22
C GLY A 172 5.27 -23.56 -16.31
N MET A 173 5.07 -22.68 -17.29
CA MET A 173 4.17 -22.91 -18.43
C MET A 173 4.47 -24.19 -19.23
N SER A 174 5.72 -24.64 -19.27
CA SER A 174 6.12 -25.91 -19.92
C SER A 174 5.68 -27.16 -19.15
N GLY A 175 5.09 -27.01 -17.96
CA GLY A 175 4.78 -28.10 -17.05
C GLY A 175 6.02 -28.66 -16.32
N ARG A 176 7.18 -27.99 -16.46
CA ARG A 176 8.43 -28.36 -15.79
C ARG A 176 8.77 -27.34 -14.71
N ARG A 177 9.49 -27.80 -13.69
CA ARG A 177 10.14 -26.91 -12.73
C ARG A 177 11.44 -26.43 -13.34
N GLU A 178 11.75 -25.16 -13.13
CA GLU A 178 13.04 -24.62 -13.55
C GLU A 178 14.17 -25.44 -12.88
N ALA A 179 15.13 -25.88 -13.69
CA ALA A 179 16.29 -26.62 -13.22
C ALA A 179 17.48 -25.67 -13.08
N GLY A 180 17.67 -25.12 -11.88
CA GLY A 180 18.83 -24.28 -11.55
C GLY A 180 18.47 -22.90 -11.02
N ARG A 181 19.47 -22.03 -10.92
CA ARG A 181 19.31 -20.62 -10.55
C ARG A 181 19.64 -19.76 -11.78
N GLN A 182 18.67 -19.50 -12.65
CA GLN A 182 18.89 -18.75 -13.88
C GLN A 182 18.65 -17.24 -13.67
N ALA A 183 19.58 -16.56 -12.98
CA ALA A 183 19.53 -15.10 -12.93
C ALA A 183 19.60 -14.52 -14.35
N TYR A 184 18.64 -13.67 -14.72
CA TYR A 184 18.50 -13.08 -16.06
C TYR A 184 18.27 -14.10 -17.20
N GLY A 185 17.79 -15.30 -16.88
CA GLY A 185 17.42 -16.30 -17.90
C GLY A 185 16.12 -15.94 -18.58
N ILE A 186 16.17 -15.47 -19.83
CA ILE A 186 14.96 -15.07 -20.60
C ILE A 186 13.97 -16.24 -20.71
N GLU A 187 14.45 -17.45 -21.00
CA GLU A 187 13.58 -18.63 -21.07
C GLU A 187 12.94 -18.97 -19.71
N ALA A 188 13.68 -18.80 -18.61
CA ALA A 188 13.18 -19.02 -17.26
C ALA A 188 12.16 -17.97 -16.83
N ALA A 189 12.34 -16.70 -17.23
CA ALA A 189 11.36 -15.64 -17.01
C ALA A 189 10.05 -15.91 -17.77
N ASN A 190 10.17 -16.31 -19.05
CA ASN A 190 9.02 -16.62 -19.89
C ASN A 190 8.14 -17.77 -19.35
N GLU A 191 8.72 -18.69 -18.58
CA GLU A 191 7.95 -19.77 -17.92
C GLU A 191 6.91 -19.24 -16.92
N TYR A 192 7.03 -17.98 -16.47
CA TYR A 192 6.13 -17.34 -15.51
C TYR A 192 5.46 -16.08 -16.05
N ASP A 193 5.42 -15.90 -17.38
CA ASP A 193 4.84 -14.72 -18.05
C ASP A 193 3.42 -14.39 -17.58
N ALA A 194 2.61 -15.39 -17.25
CA ALA A 194 1.25 -15.16 -16.76
C ALA A 194 1.22 -14.31 -15.46
N VAL A 195 2.15 -14.56 -14.53
CA VAL A 195 2.27 -13.78 -13.28
C VAL A 195 2.81 -12.40 -13.57
N VAL A 196 3.83 -12.30 -14.41
CA VAL A 196 4.45 -11.04 -14.83
C VAL A 196 3.42 -10.12 -15.49
N ASN A 197 2.64 -10.63 -16.44
CA ASN A 197 1.58 -9.89 -17.12
C ASN A 197 0.49 -9.46 -16.14
N GLN A 198 0.10 -10.31 -15.20
CA GLN A 198 -0.87 -9.94 -14.17
C GLN A 198 -0.37 -8.79 -13.28
N ILE A 199 0.93 -8.77 -12.94
CA ILE A 199 1.54 -7.64 -12.22
C ILE A 199 1.45 -6.37 -13.06
N TYR A 200 1.74 -6.43 -14.37
CA TYR A 200 1.57 -5.28 -15.27
C TYR A 200 0.13 -4.77 -15.29
N ASP A 201 -0.85 -5.65 -15.49
CA ASP A 201 -2.27 -5.30 -15.53
C ASP A 201 -2.71 -4.64 -14.22
N TYR A 202 -2.27 -5.16 -13.07
CA TYR A 202 -2.60 -4.59 -11.76
C TYR A 202 -1.88 -3.27 -11.49
N CYS A 203 -0.64 -3.10 -11.93
CA CYS A 203 0.04 -1.82 -11.84
C CYS A 203 -0.66 -0.75 -12.69
N GLU A 204 -1.08 -1.08 -13.91
CA GLU A 204 -1.86 -0.17 -14.76
C GLU A 204 -3.19 0.21 -14.10
N ALA A 205 -3.94 -0.77 -13.62
CA ALA A 205 -5.20 -0.55 -12.89
C ALA A 205 -5.00 0.35 -11.65
N CYS A 206 -3.93 0.14 -10.90
CA CYS A 206 -3.55 0.96 -9.75
C CYS A 206 -2.85 2.28 -10.12
N SER A 207 -2.73 2.62 -11.41
CA SER A 207 -2.02 3.82 -11.89
C SER A 207 -0.59 3.93 -11.31
N ILE A 208 0.11 2.81 -11.22
CA ILE A 208 1.51 2.70 -10.79
C ILE A 208 2.36 2.58 -12.05
N SER A 209 3.17 3.60 -12.31
CA SER A 209 4.15 3.54 -13.40
C SER A 209 5.26 2.57 -13.01
N ILE A 210 5.41 1.50 -13.79
CA ILE A 210 6.50 0.53 -13.64
C ILE A 210 7.51 0.66 -14.78
N GLY A 211 8.78 0.56 -14.43
CA GLY A 211 9.88 0.49 -15.38
C GLY A 211 10.07 -0.94 -15.92
N THR A 212 11.29 -1.24 -16.33
CA THR A 212 11.67 -2.56 -16.85
C THR A 212 11.66 -3.64 -15.75
N MET A 213 11.08 -4.81 -16.01
CA MET A 213 11.38 -6.03 -15.26
C MET A 213 12.54 -6.77 -15.93
N GLY A 214 13.51 -7.23 -15.13
CA GLY A 214 14.74 -7.90 -15.57
C GLY A 214 14.92 -9.29 -14.98
#